data_AF-A0A950G8F1-F1
#
_entry.id   AF-A0A950G8F1-F1
#
_cell.length_a   1.000
_cell.length_b   1.000
_cell.length_c   1.000
_cell.angle_alpha   90.00
_cell.angle_beta   90.00
_cell.angle_gamma   90.00
#
_symmetry.space_group_name_H-M   'P 1'
#
loop_
_entity.id
_entity.type
_entity.pdbx_description
1 polymer ?
#
loop_
_entity_poly.entity_id
_entity_poly.type
_entity_poly.pdbx_seq_one_letter_code
_entity_poly.pdbx_strand_id
1 'polypeptide(L)'
;MNEPLRKELQDVEQKLKSAREAAEATGATERDKWDLKLIEQECLALQQKLRRAEEGEAQGEKQDEPADPRARLEKKLDDALNDTMAGSDPVSVVQPSPVKEHDRKLPEVQAAKDRR
;
A
#
# COMPACT_ATOMS: atom_id res chain seq x y z
N MET A 1 9.42 -28.78 4.10
CA MET A 1 10.35 -29.03 2.97
C MET A 1 10.76 -27.70 2.34
N ASN A 2 11.84 -27.04 2.78
CA ASN A 2 12.19 -25.69 2.28
C ASN A 2 13.71 -25.43 2.11
N GLU A 3 14.52 -26.48 2.06
CA GLU A 3 15.98 -26.43 1.84
C GLU A 3 16.42 -25.49 0.69
N PRO A 4 15.83 -25.56 -0.53
CA PRO A 4 16.26 -24.69 -1.63
C PRO A 4 15.98 -23.21 -1.35
N LEU A 5 14.81 -22.87 -0.81
CA LEU A 5 14.45 -21.48 -0.47
C LEU A 5 15.34 -20.91 0.64
N ARG A 6 15.72 -21.74 1.63
CA ARG A 6 16.64 -21.32 2.69
C ARG A 6 18.04 -21.03 2.15
N LYS A 7 18.51 -21.86 1.21
CA LYS A 7 19.79 -21.65 0.54
C LYS A 7 19.78 -20.37 -0.30
N GLU A 8 18.73 -20.14 -1.08
CA GLU A 8 18.55 -18.92 -1.86
C GLU A 8 18.52 -17.67 -0.97
N LEU A 9 17.84 -17.73 0.19
CA LEU A 9 17.83 -16.64 1.16
C LEU A 9 19.25 -16.34 1.66
N GLN A 10 20.01 -17.37 2.02
CA GLN A 10 21.40 -17.21 2.48
C GLN A 10 22.30 -16.58 1.40
N ASP A 11 22.15 -16.99 0.14
CA ASP A 11 22.89 -16.42 -0.98
C ASP A 11 22.54 -14.94 -1.20
N VAL A 12 21.26 -14.58 -1.09
CA VAL A 12 20.81 -13.18 -1.21
C VAL A 12 21.28 -12.34 -0.02
N GLU A 13 21.29 -12.87 1.20
CA GLU A 13 21.84 -12.18 2.37
C GLU A 13 23.34 -11.90 2.23
N GLN A 14 24.11 -12.81 1.63
CA GLN A 14 25.52 -12.57 1.32
C GLN A 14 25.67 -11.44 0.29
N LYS A 15 24.87 -11.45 -0.78
CA LYS A 15 24.85 -10.38 -1.78
C LYS A 15 24.48 -9.03 -1.17
N LEU A 16 23.54 -9.02 -0.23
CA LEU A 16 23.09 -7.82 0.46
C LEU A 16 24.24 -7.19 1.26
N LYS A 17 25.03 -8.00 1.98
CA LYS A 17 26.23 -7.50 2.69
C LYS A 17 27.22 -6.84 1.73
N SER A 18 27.55 -7.50 0.62
CA SER A 18 28.46 -6.93 -0.38
C SER A 18 27.89 -5.66 -1.04
N ALA A 19 26.58 -5.62 -1.31
CA ALA A 19 25.91 -4.45 -1.86
C ALA A 19 25.89 -3.27 -0.87
N ARG A 20 25.76 -3.53 0.43
CA ARG A 20 25.89 -2.49 1.47
C ARG A 20 27.29 -1.92 1.52
N GLU A 21 28.31 -2.77 1.52
CA GLU A 21 29.70 -2.33 1.48
C GLU A 21 30.00 -1.46 0.24
N ALA A 22 29.45 -1.84 -0.92
CA ALA A 22 29.57 -1.06 -2.15
C ALA A 22 28.82 0.29 -2.07
N ALA A 23 27.62 0.31 -1.49
CA ALA A 23 26.81 1.53 -1.36
C ALA A 23 27.33 2.50 -0.27
N GLU A 24 28.07 2.00 0.73
CA GLU A 24 28.70 2.79 1.79
C GLU A 24 30.10 3.31 1.41
N ALA A 25 30.68 2.81 0.30
CA ALA A 25 31.96 3.28 -0.18
C ALA A 25 31.94 4.78 -0.49
N THR A 26 33.06 5.46 -0.25
CA THR A 26 33.19 6.92 -0.45
C THR A 26 33.02 7.40 -1.90
N GLY A 27 32.94 6.47 -2.86
CA GLY A 27 32.64 6.71 -4.27
C GLY A 27 31.35 6.06 -4.77
N ALA A 28 30.47 5.62 -3.86
CA ALA A 28 29.22 4.95 -4.23
C ALA A 28 28.38 5.83 -5.15
N THR A 29 28.01 5.26 -6.29
CA THR A 29 27.15 5.90 -7.27
C THR A 29 25.67 5.74 -6.87
N GLU A 30 24.80 6.54 -7.46
CA GLU A 30 23.35 6.34 -7.29
C GLU A 30 22.92 4.94 -7.71
N ARG A 31 23.58 4.35 -8.72
CA ARG A 31 23.35 2.98 -9.15
C ARG A 31 23.58 1.97 -8.02
N ASP A 32 24.66 2.11 -7.26
CA ASP A 32 24.99 1.20 -6.16
C ASP A 32 23.91 1.25 -5.06
N LYS A 33 23.33 2.42 -4.82
CA LYS A 33 22.19 2.59 -3.89
C LYS A 33 20.91 1.96 -4.42
N TRP A 34 20.65 2.03 -5.74
CA TRP A 34 19.51 1.35 -6.36
C TRP A 34 19.67 -0.16 -6.34
N ASP A 35 20.86 -0.67 -6.64
CA ASP A 35 21.18 -2.10 -6.60
C ASP A 35 21.02 -2.64 -5.17
N LEU A 36 21.45 -1.88 -4.14
CA LEU A 36 21.17 -2.21 -2.74
C LEU A 36 19.67 -2.35 -2.47
N LYS A 37 18.85 -1.37 -2.86
CA LYS A 37 17.39 -1.41 -2.64
C LYS A 37 16.74 -2.61 -3.33
N LEU A 38 17.18 -2.94 -4.54
CA LEU A 38 16.68 -4.10 -5.27
C LEU A 38 16.96 -5.39 -4.50
N ILE A 39 18.19 -5.57 -4.03
CA ILE A 39 18.60 -6.76 -3.27
C ILE A 39 17.89 -6.84 -1.91
N GLU A 40 17.67 -5.71 -1.24
CA GLU A 40 16.88 -5.65 -0.01
C GLU A 40 15.43 -6.10 -0.22
N GLN A 41 14.82 -5.67 -1.33
CA GLN A 41 13.47 -6.11 -1.69
C GLN A 41 13.42 -7.61 -1.99
N GLU A 42 14.41 -8.16 -2.71
CA GLU A 42 14.52 -9.60 -2.99
C GLU A 42 14.63 -10.42 -1.70
N CYS A 43 15.42 -9.96 -0.73
CA CYS A 43 15.57 -10.61 0.57
C CYS A 43 14.23 -10.65 1.32
N LEU A 44 13.52 -9.52 1.40
CA LEU A 44 12.20 -9.46 2.04
C LEU A 44 11.18 -10.36 1.33
N ALA A 45 11.21 -10.41 0.00
CA ALA A 45 10.32 -11.27 -0.77
C ALA A 45 10.57 -12.76 -0.49
N LEU A 46 11.84 -13.18 -0.39
CA LEU A 46 12.21 -14.56 -0.05
C LEU A 46 11.82 -14.92 1.38
N GLN A 47 12.02 -14.02 2.35
CA GLN A 47 11.57 -14.22 3.74
C GLN A 47 10.05 -14.42 3.81
N GLN A 48 9.28 -13.61 3.07
CA GLN A 48 7.83 -13.77 3.00
C GLN A 48 7.42 -15.09 2.35
N LYS A 49 8.11 -15.51 1.27
CA LYS A 49 7.87 -16.81 0.63
C LYS A 49 8.15 -17.96 1.58
N LEU A 50 9.25 -17.90 2.33
CA LEU A 50 9.60 -18.91 3.32
C LEU A 50 8.57 -18.97 4.44
N ARG A 51 8.18 -17.81 4.98
CA ARG A 51 7.13 -17.70 5.99
C ARG A 51 5.81 -18.31 5.50
N ARG A 52 5.39 -18.01 4.27
CA ARG A 52 4.18 -18.60 3.67
C ARG A 52 4.30 -20.10 3.42
N ALA A 53 5.50 -20.58 3.09
CA ALA A 53 5.73 -22.01 2.91
C ALA A 53 5.67 -22.74 4.26
N GLU A 54 6.21 -22.14 5.33
CA GLU A 54 6.15 -22.69 6.69
C GLU A 54 4.72 -22.60 7.28
N GLU A 55 4.02 -21.48 7.09
CA GLU A 55 2.62 -21.30 7.51
C GLU A 55 1.64 -22.11 6.65
N GLY A 56 1.92 -22.29 5.36
CA GLY A 56 1.14 -23.11 4.44
C GLY A 56 1.30 -24.60 4.71
N GLU A 57 2.44 -25.04 5.26
CA GLU A 57 2.60 -26.39 5.82
C GLU A 57 1.84 -26.55 7.16
N ALA A 58 1.58 -25.46 7.91
CA ALA A 58 0.81 -25.48 9.16
C ALA A 58 -0.72 -25.38 8.97
N GLN A 59 -1.20 -25.06 7.77
CA GLN A 59 -2.64 -25.03 7.42
C GLN A 59 -3.04 -26.21 6.52
N GLY A 60 -2.51 -27.40 6.81
CA GLY A 60 -3.22 -28.63 6.49
C GLY A 60 -4.33 -28.83 7.52
N GLU A 61 -5.57 -28.97 7.07
CA GLU A 61 -6.77 -29.25 7.89
C GLU A 61 -7.39 -28.05 8.60
N LYS A 62 -8.14 -27.23 7.83
CA LYS A 62 -9.54 -26.90 8.16
C LYS A 62 -10.23 -26.43 6.89
N GLN A 63 -10.98 -27.36 6.30
CA GLN A 63 -11.98 -27.12 5.29
C GLN A 63 -13.07 -26.24 5.90
N ASP A 64 -13.35 -25.09 5.29
CA ASP A 64 -14.69 -24.61 4.92
C ASP A 64 -14.61 -23.19 4.29
N GLU A 65 -14.86 -23.15 2.97
CA GLU A 65 -15.23 -22.02 2.08
C GLU A 65 -14.28 -20.84 1.72
N PRO A 66 -14.51 -20.12 0.59
CA PRO A 66 -15.05 -20.54 -0.71
C PRO A 66 -13.94 -20.68 -1.77
N ALA A 67 -14.29 -21.32 -2.89
CA ALA A 67 -13.41 -21.93 -3.88
C ALA A 67 -12.67 -20.99 -4.86
N ASP A 68 -12.71 -19.66 -4.66
CA ASP A 68 -12.03 -18.72 -5.56
C ASP A 68 -10.98 -17.87 -4.84
N PRO A 69 -9.67 -18.03 -5.13
CA PRO A 69 -8.62 -17.19 -4.57
C PRO A 69 -8.80 -15.71 -4.94
N ARG A 70 -9.53 -15.37 -6.02
CA ARG A 70 -9.84 -13.98 -6.39
C ARG A 70 -10.83 -13.34 -5.43
N ALA A 71 -11.88 -14.05 -5.05
CA ALA A 71 -12.87 -13.58 -4.09
C ALA A 71 -12.23 -13.31 -2.71
N ARG A 72 -11.22 -14.10 -2.31
CA ARG A 72 -10.45 -13.87 -1.08
C ARG A 72 -9.56 -12.62 -1.18
N LEU A 73 -9.02 -12.33 -2.35
CA LEU A 73 -8.19 -11.15 -2.59
C LEU A 73 -9.04 -9.87 -2.64
N GLU A 74 -10.20 -9.94 -3.29
CA GLU A 74 -11.19 -8.86 -3.36
C GLU A 74 -11.72 -8.49 -1.98
N LYS A 75 -12.11 -9.48 -1.16
CA LYS A 75 -12.52 -9.23 0.22
C LYS A 75 -11.42 -8.57 1.06
N LYS A 76 -10.17 -8.99 0.92
CA LYS A 76 -9.04 -8.37 1.64
C LYS A 76 -8.74 -6.94 1.16
N LEU A 77 -8.98 -6.66 -0.12
CA LEU A 77 -8.89 -5.31 -0.67
C LEU A 77 -10.01 -4.43 -0.10
N ASP A 78 -11.24 -4.92 -0.07
CA ASP A 78 -12.38 -4.20 0.51
C ASP A 78 -12.18 -3.93 1.99
N ASP A 79 -11.71 -4.91 2.76
CA ASP A 79 -11.42 -4.76 4.19
C ASP A 79 -10.30 -3.71 4.40
N ALA A 80 -9.24 -3.73 3.58
CA ALA A 80 -8.17 -2.75 3.64
C ALA A 80 -8.62 -1.34 3.22
N LEU A 81 -9.51 -1.23 2.23
CA LEU A 81 -10.11 0.06 1.83
C LEU A 81 -10.99 0.64 2.94
N ASN A 82 -11.76 -0.20 3.63
CA ASN A 82 -12.58 0.23 4.76
C ASN A 82 -11.72 0.69 5.95
N ASP A 83 -10.66 -0.04 6.29
CA ASP A 83 -9.78 0.29 7.41
C ASP A 83 -8.93 1.55 7.14
N THR A 84 -8.53 1.78 5.89
CA THR A 84 -7.78 2.99 5.50
C THR A 84 -8.64 4.25 5.40
N MET A 85 -9.97 4.12 5.40
CA MET A 85 -10.91 5.25 5.44
C MET A 85 -11.53 5.51 6.81
N ALA A 86 -11.02 4.89 7.88
CA ALA A 86 -11.43 5.24 9.24
C ALA A 86 -10.76 6.54 9.70
N GLY A 87 -11.35 7.70 9.35
CA GLY A 87 -11.01 8.98 9.97
C GLY A 87 -10.78 10.19 9.05
N SER A 88 -11.03 10.08 7.75
CA SER A 88 -11.20 11.29 6.94
C SER A 88 -12.61 11.81 7.17
N ASP A 89 -12.74 12.84 8.03
CA ASP A 89 -13.96 13.63 8.20
C ASP A 89 -14.70 13.76 6.86
N PRO A 90 -15.96 13.28 6.74
CA PRO A 90 -16.69 13.39 5.48
C PRO A 90 -16.68 14.86 5.10
N VAL A 91 -16.15 15.17 3.90
CA VAL A 91 -16.17 16.52 3.35
C VAL A 91 -17.62 16.97 3.35
N SER A 92 -18.00 17.74 4.37
CA SER A 92 -19.31 18.32 4.49
C SER A 92 -19.39 19.34 3.39
N VAL A 93 -20.04 18.96 2.29
CA VAL A 93 -20.39 19.91 1.22
C VAL A 93 -21.37 20.88 1.86
N VAL A 94 -20.86 22.03 2.30
CA VAL A 94 -21.67 23.13 2.78
C VAL A 94 -22.54 23.55 1.61
N GLN A 95 -23.80 23.12 1.62
CA GLN A 95 -24.77 23.64 0.68
C GLN A 95 -24.97 25.12 0.98
N PRO A 96 -24.92 26.00 -0.05
CA PRO A 96 -25.21 27.40 0.17
C PRO A 96 -26.64 27.51 0.69
N SER A 97 -26.79 28.20 1.83
CA SER A 97 -28.11 28.48 2.40
C SER A 97 -28.97 29.22 1.35
N PRO A 98 -30.24 28.84 1.17
CA PRO A 98 -31.12 29.53 0.24
C PRO A 98 -31.25 31.02 0.62
N VAL A 99 -31.04 31.88 -0.37
CA VAL A 99 -31.10 33.35 -0.26
C VAL A 99 -32.48 33.76 0.28
N LYS A 100 -32.51 34.37 1.47
CA LYS A 100 -33.75 34.87 2.07
C LYS A 100 -34.15 36.19 1.40
N GLU A 101 -35.39 36.62 1.59
CA GLU A 101 -35.90 37.83 0.92
C GLU A 101 -35.12 39.11 1.25
N HIS A 102 -34.53 39.19 2.45
CA HIS A 102 -33.69 40.33 2.83
C HIS A 102 -32.31 40.30 2.14
N ASP A 103 -31.76 39.12 1.85
CA ASP A 103 -30.46 38.95 1.19
C ASP A 103 -30.50 39.40 -0.28
N ARG A 104 -31.69 39.44 -0.90
CA ARG A 104 -31.89 39.93 -2.28
C ARG A 104 -31.57 41.41 -2.46
N LYS A 105 -31.51 42.17 -1.36
CA LYS A 105 -31.12 43.59 -1.37
C LYS A 105 -29.61 43.77 -1.33
N LEU A 106 -28.83 42.71 -1.09
CA LEU A 106 -27.38 42.78 -1.09
C LEU A 106 -26.87 43.00 -2.52
N PRO A 107 -25.93 43.94 -2.75
CA PRO A 107 -25.41 44.26 -4.08
C PRO A 107 -24.83 43.04 -4.80
N GLU A 108 -24.15 42.15 -4.05
CA GLU A 108 -23.52 40.94 -4.58
C GLU A 108 -24.54 39.96 -5.18
N VAL A 109 -25.73 39.87 -4.57
CA VAL A 109 -26.82 39.01 -5.05
C VAL A 109 -27.49 39.59 -6.30
N GLN A 110 -27.58 40.93 -6.40
CA GLN A 110 -28.12 41.60 -7.59
C GLN A 110 -27.16 41.47 -8.78
N ALA A 111 -25.86 41.68 -8.57
CA ALA A 111 -24.84 41.53 -9.60
C ALA A 111 -24.78 40.10 -10.17
N ALA A 112 -25.08 39.08 -9.36
CA ALA A 112 -25.17 37.70 -9.82
C ALA A 112 -26.41 37.42 -10.68
N LYS A 113 -27.50 38.18 -10.50
CA LYS A 113 -28.74 38.05 -11.27
C LYS A 113 -28.61 38.66 -12.68
N ASP A 114 -27.87 39.76 -12.80
CA ASP A 114 -27.69 40.47 -14.09
C ASP A 114 -26.73 39.75 -15.06
N ARG A 115 -26.00 38.74 -14.59
CA ARG A 115 -25.07 37.92 -15.39
C ARG A 115 -25.67 36.63 -15.95
N ARG A 116 -26.96 36.38 -15.74
CA ARG A 116 -27.71 35.23 -16.28
C ARG A 116 -28.72 35.69 -17.32
#